data_AF-A0A1I8PFA9-F1
#
_entry.id   AF-A0A1I8PFA9-F1
#
_cell.length_a   1.000
_cell.length_b   1.000
_cell.length_c   1.000
_cell.angle_alpha   90.00
_cell.angle_beta   90.00
_cell.angle_gamma   90.00
#
_symmetry.space_group_name_H-M   'P 1'
#
loop_
_entity.id
_entity.type
_entity.pdbx_description
1 polymer ?
#
loop_
_entity_poly.entity_id
_entity_poly.type
_entity_poly.pdbx_seq_one_letter_code
_entity_poly.pdbx_strand_id
1 'polypeptide(L)'
;MDASSNPFKRPMNALQKQWYRILIARKLGYGSPRQPPVEEDTYETKCQKRYQQSFHRYNRQFRQEIKQLEAMQPSAIDAMRVHRTFAITTLWLPLHSLREINLTLDQLEKVLSAKERRRLQHILKYGIGHN
;
A
#
# COMPACT_ATOMS: atom_id res chain seq x y z
N MET A 1 -50.04 -46.57 6.54
CA MET A 1 -48.91 -45.66 6.77
C MET A 1 -49.47 -44.47 7.49
N ASP A 2 -48.99 -44.14 8.69
CA ASP A 2 -49.11 -42.79 9.27
C ASP A 2 -48.02 -42.62 10.33
N ALA A 3 -46.80 -42.40 9.86
CA ALA A 3 -45.66 -42.03 10.68
C ALA A 3 -45.51 -40.51 10.64
N SER A 4 -46.15 -39.74 11.55
CA SER A 4 -45.73 -38.33 11.71
C SER A 4 -46.10 -37.58 13.00
N SER A 5 -46.88 -38.12 13.94
CA SER A 5 -47.16 -37.40 15.20
C SER A 5 -46.19 -37.82 16.31
N ASN A 6 -45.05 -37.12 16.39
CA ASN A 6 -44.04 -37.35 17.43
C ASN A 6 -44.64 -37.10 18.83
N PRO A 7 -44.78 -38.13 19.69
CA PRO A 7 -45.59 -38.07 20.92
C PRO A 7 -44.97 -37.19 22.02
N PHE A 8 -43.74 -36.73 21.83
CA PHE A 8 -43.03 -35.87 22.80
C PHE A 8 -43.07 -34.38 22.46
N LYS A 9 -43.72 -33.99 21.35
CA LYS A 9 -43.89 -32.56 21.02
C LYS A 9 -45.04 -31.96 21.83
N ARG A 10 -44.74 -31.48 23.04
CA ARG A 10 -45.66 -30.56 23.73
C ARG A 10 -45.79 -29.28 22.88
N PRO A 11 -47.00 -28.85 22.49
CA PRO A 11 -47.16 -27.63 21.74
C PRO A 11 -46.70 -26.46 22.61
N MET A 12 -45.72 -25.72 22.11
CA MET A 12 -45.14 -24.60 22.83
C MET A 12 -46.19 -23.49 23.02
N ASN A 13 -46.37 -23.01 24.25
CA ASN A 13 -47.32 -21.95 24.56
C ASN A 13 -46.96 -20.66 23.81
N ALA A 14 -47.93 -19.78 23.58
CA ALA A 14 -47.74 -18.55 22.80
C ALA A 14 -46.56 -17.70 23.30
N LEU A 15 -46.40 -17.60 24.63
CA LEU A 15 -45.30 -16.88 25.26
C LEU A 15 -43.93 -17.53 24.99
N GLN A 16 -43.86 -18.86 25.07
CA GLN A 16 -42.63 -19.61 24.80
C GLN A 16 -42.22 -19.48 23.32
N LYS A 17 -43.19 -19.47 22.39
CA LYS A 17 -42.95 -19.17 20.96
C LYS A 17 -42.37 -17.77 20.76
N GLN A 18 -42.86 -16.78 21.50
CA GLN A 18 -42.35 -15.42 21.45
C GLN A 18 -40.90 -15.35 21.96
N TRP A 19 -40.59 -15.97 23.10
CA TRP A 19 -39.22 -16.03 23.63
C TRP A 19 -38.26 -16.77 22.71
N TYR A 20 -38.69 -17.89 22.12
CA TYR A 20 -37.89 -18.64 21.16
C TYR A 20 -37.57 -17.84 19.90
N ARG A 21 -38.53 -17.04 19.39
CA ARG A 21 -38.30 -16.12 18.27
C ARG A 21 -37.27 -15.03 18.63
N ILE A 22 -37.35 -14.45 19.83
CA ILE A 22 -36.39 -13.46 20.32
C ILE A 22 -34.98 -14.07 20.43
N LEU A 23 -34.87 -15.29 20.99
CA LEU A 23 -33.61 -16.01 21.12
C LEU A 23 -32.99 -16.35 19.75
N ILE A 24 -33.81 -16.79 18.79
CA ILE A 24 -33.36 -17.04 17.41
C ILE A 24 -32.92 -15.73 16.75
N ALA A 25 -33.69 -14.64 16.86
CA ALA A 25 -33.32 -13.35 16.29
C ALA A 25 -31.98 -12.85 16.84
N ARG A 26 -31.74 -13.04 18.15
CA ARG A 26 -30.45 -12.71 18.78
C ARG A 26 -29.31 -13.61 18.31
N LYS A 27 -29.54 -14.93 18.19
CA LYS A 27 -28.54 -15.90 17.73
C LYS A 27 -28.16 -15.73 16.26
N LEU A 28 -29.14 -15.39 15.42
CA LEU A 28 -28.96 -15.09 14.00
C LEU A 28 -28.45 -13.66 13.75
N GLY A 29 -28.19 -12.87 14.79
CA GLY A 29 -27.60 -11.54 14.66
C GLY A 29 -28.55 -10.46 14.14
N TYR A 30 -29.87 -10.67 14.19
CA TYR A 30 -30.89 -9.64 13.88
C TYR A 30 -31.15 -8.67 15.05
N GLY A 31 -30.23 -8.57 16.01
CA GLY A 31 -30.19 -7.45 16.96
C GLY A 31 -29.47 -6.28 16.32
N SER A 32 -29.96 -5.06 16.57
CA SER A 32 -29.48 -3.78 16.02
C SER A 32 -28.04 -3.84 15.50
N PRO A 33 -27.77 -3.44 14.23
CA PRO A 33 -26.42 -3.48 13.69
C PRO A 33 -25.50 -2.84 14.70
N ARG A 34 -24.47 -3.59 15.13
CA ARG A 34 -23.40 -3.07 15.98
C ARG A 34 -22.88 -1.85 15.26
N GLN A 35 -23.31 -0.66 15.68
CA GLN A 35 -22.79 0.56 15.12
C GLN A 35 -21.28 0.45 15.33
N PRO A 36 -20.46 0.60 14.28
CA PRO A 36 -19.03 0.74 14.51
C PRO A 36 -18.88 1.81 15.58
N PRO A 37 -17.92 1.65 16.52
CA PRO A 37 -17.67 2.70 17.50
C PRO A 37 -17.63 4.01 16.73
N VAL A 38 -18.40 5.01 17.16
CA VAL A 38 -18.30 6.36 16.59
C VAL A 38 -16.92 6.83 17.00
N GLU A 39 -15.93 6.48 16.17
CA GLU A 39 -14.54 6.84 16.36
C GLU A 39 -14.54 8.35 16.14
N GLU A 40 -14.58 9.11 17.23
CA GLU A 40 -14.51 10.56 17.17
C GLU A 40 -13.21 10.90 16.46
N ASP A 41 -13.37 11.40 15.23
CA ASP A 41 -12.29 11.59 14.28
C ASP A 41 -11.44 12.76 14.80
N THR A 42 -10.49 12.40 15.66
CA THR A 42 -9.60 13.30 16.39
C THR A 42 -8.73 14.04 15.37
N TYR A 43 -8.21 15.22 15.72
CA TYR A 43 -7.36 15.95 14.79
C TYR A 43 -6.13 15.12 14.35
N GLU A 44 -5.60 14.30 15.26
CA GLU A 44 -4.50 13.37 15.00
C GLU A 44 -4.84 12.31 13.94
N THR A 45 -6.01 11.67 14.03
CA THR A 45 -6.46 10.66 13.04
C THR A 45 -6.65 11.29 11.66
N LYS A 46 -7.21 12.50 11.61
CA LYS A 46 -7.36 13.28 10.37
C LYS A 46 -6.02 13.64 9.75
N CYS A 47 -5.06 14.10 10.55
CA CYS A 47 -3.72 14.43 10.09
C CYS A 47 -2.97 13.19 9.58
N GLN A 48 -3.05 12.07 10.28
CA GLN A 48 -2.45 10.81 9.84
C GLN A 48 -3.05 10.34 8.51
N LYS A 49 -4.38 10.40 8.36
CA LYS A 49 -5.07 10.05 7.11
C LYS A 49 -4.65 10.95 5.96
N ARG A 50 -4.57 12.26 6.18
CA ARG A 50 -4.09 13.25 5.18
C ARG A 50 -2.64 12.98 4.79
N TYR A 51 -1.78 12.71 5.77
CA TYR A 51 -0.39 12.36 5.53
C TYR A 51 -0.28 11.10 4.67
N GLN A 52 -0.98 10.02 5.01
CA GLN A 52 -0.99 8.78 4.23
C GLN A 52 -1.48 9.02 2.79
N GLN A 53 -2.54 9.80 2.61
CA GLN A 53 -3.04 10.15 1.28
C GLN A 53 -2.01 10.93 0.46
N SER A 54 -1.41 11.97 1.03
CA SER A 54 -0.37 12.77 0.38
C SER A 54 0.85 11.92 0.05
N PHE A 55 1.25 11.03 0.96
CA PHE A 55 2.33 10.09 0.77
C PHE A 55 2.06 9.13 -0.40
N HIS A 56 0.87 8.55 -0.49
CA HIS A 56 0.50 7.69 -1.62
C HIS A 56 0.46 8.45 -2.94
N ARG A 57 -0.09 9.68 -2.94
CA ARG A 57 -0.13 10.55 -4.11
C ARG A 57 1.28 10.88 -4.60
N TYR A 58 2.17 11.28 -3.70
CA TYR A 58 3.57 11.57 -4.00
C TYR A 58 4.28 10.36 -4.62
N ASN A 59 4.23 9.20 -3.94
CA ASN A 59 4.90 8.00 -4.43
C ASN A 59 4.35 7.53 -5.79
N ARG A 60 3.04 7.73 -6.06
CA ARG A 60 2.45 7.42 -7.36
C ARG A 60 3.01 8.32 -8.45
N GLN A 61 3.08 9.63 -8.20
CA GLN A 61 3.61 10.60 -9.16
C GLN A 61 5.11 10.38 -9.39
N PHE A 62 5.89 10.19 -8.33
CA PHE A 62 7.32 9.87 -8.42
C PHE A 62 7.58 8.67 -9.33
N ARG A 63 6.83 7.57 -9.17
CA ARG A 63 6.95 6.39 -10.04
C ARG A 63 6.57 6.66 -11.49
N GLN A 64 5.63 7.58 -11.76
CA GLN A 64 5.27 7.97 -13.12
C GLN A 64 6.39 8.78 -13.77
N GLU A 65 6.97 9.72 -13.03
CA GLU A 65 8.09 10.54 -13.50
C GLU A 65 9.33 9.69 -13.81
N ILE A 66 9.69 8.73 -12.93
CA ILE A 66 10.78 7.78 -13.21
C ILE A 66 10.56 7.02 -14.51
N LYS A 67 9.34 6.49 -14.74
CA LYS A 67 9.02 5.77 -15.98
C LYS A 67 9.11 6.66 -17.22
N GLN A 68 8.69 7.92 -17.12
CA GLN A 68 8.80 8.86 -18.22
C GLN A 68 10.27 9.16 -18.52
N LEU A 69 11.10 9.33 -17.50
CA LEU A 69 12.53 9.58 -17.65
C LEU A 69 13.27 8.40 -18.28
N GLU A 70 12.93 7.18 -17.88
CA GLU A 70 13.44 5.96 -18.52
C GLU A 70 13.03 5.91 -19.99
N ALA A 71 11.77 6.20 -20.31
CA ALA A 71 11.27 6.22 -21.68
C ALA A 71 11.90 7.32 -22.55
N MET A 72 12.31 8.45 -21.96
CA MET A 72 13.02 9.52 -22.64
C MET A 72 14.48 9.17 -23.00
N GLN A 73 15.01 8.05 -22.50
CA GLN A 73 16.39 7.63 -22.69
C GLN A 73 16.49 6.27 -23.40
N PRO A 74 15.90 6.08 -24.60
CA PRO A 74 15.90 4.78 -25.28
C PRO A 74 17.28 4.39 -25.83
N SER A 75 18.17 5.36 -26.04
CA SER A 75 19.51 5.14 -26.57
C SER A 75 20.59 5.75 -25.67
N ALA A 76 21.82 5.27 -25.79
CA ALA A 76 22.96 5.80 -25.04
C ALA A 76 23.22 7.30 -25.34
N ILE A 77 22.91 7.77 -26.56
CA ILE A 77 23.06 9.19 -26.91
C ILE A 77 21.97 10.05 -26.26
N ASP A 78 20.74 9.54 -26.15
CA ASP A 78 19.66 10.24 -25.46
C ASP A 78 19.94 10.31 -23.97
N ALA A 79 20.39 9.21 -23.36
CA ALA A 79 20.84 9.18 -21.97
C ALA A 79 21.98 10.19 -21.72
N MET A 80 22.97 10.25 -22.62
CA MET A 80 24.08 11.21 -22.55
C MET A 80 23.60 12.66 -22.64
N ARG A 81 22.68 12.97 -23.56
CA ARG A 81 22.10 14.32 -23.72
C ARG A 81 21.29 14.73 -22.51
N VAL A 82 20.50 13.81 -21.97
CA VAL A 82 19.71 14.03 -20.77
C VAL A 82 20.63 14.28 -19.57
N HIS A 83 21.64 13.43 -19.37
CA HIS A 83 22.65 13.61 -18.32
C HIS A 83 23.43 14.92 -18.47
N ARG A 84 23.85 15.30 -19.68
CA ARG A 84 24.54 16.56 -19.93
C ARG A 84 23.66 17.76 -19.65
N THR A 85 22.39 17.72 -20.07
CA THR A 85 21.42 18.77 -19.80
C THR A 85 21.19 18.94 -18.30
N PHE A 86 21.03 17.85 -17.56
CA PHE A 86 20.85 17.89 -16.10
C PHE A 86 22.11 18.32 -15.34
N ALA A 87 23.29 17.89 -15.78
CA ALA A 87 24.56 18.32 -15.19
C ALA A 87 24.83 19.83 -15.39
N ILE A 88 24.46 20.38 -16.55
CA ILE A 88 24.62 21.81 -16.86
C ILE A 88 23.58 22.67 -16.13
N THR A 89 22.33 22.20 -16.09
CA THR A 89 21.22 22.96 -15.48
C THR A 89 21.15 22.81 -13.96
N THR A 90 21.97 21.96 -13.35
CA THR A 90 21.90 21.55 -11.92
C THR A 90 20.54 20.97 -11.49
N LEU A 91 19.62 20.75 -12.44
CA LEU A 91 18.34 20.09 -12.24
C LEU A 91 18.51 18.57 -12.37
N TRP A 92 19.51 17.99 -11.71
CA TRP A 92 19.38 16.58 -11.34
C TRP A 92 18.04 16.44 -10.65
N LEU A 93 17.21 15.44 -11.02
CA LEU A 93 16.06 15.11 -10.19
C LEU A 93 16.64 14.81 -8.82
N PRO A 94 16.47 15.72 -7.86
CA PRO A 94 17.05 15.46 -6.56
C PRO A 94 16.27 14.24 -6.10
N LEU A 95 16.96 13.15 -5.81
CA LEU A 95 16.38 12.16 -4.92
C LEU A 95 16.27 12.91 -3.60
N HIS A 96 15.12 13.54 -3.40
CA HIS A 96 14.87 14.58 -2.42
C HIS A 96 14.87 14.00 -1.00
N SER A 97 14.81 12.67 -0.89
CA SER A 97 14.81 11.94 0.36
C SER A 97 15.71 10.71 0.34
N LEU A 98 16.26 10.35 1.50
CA LEU A 98 16.99 9.08 1.71
C LEU A 98 16.18 7.87 1.27
N ARG A 99 14.85 7.94 1.40
CA ARG A 99 13.92 6.91 0.97
C ARG A 99 13.99 6.69 -0.55
N GLU A 100 14.03 7.76 -1.34
CA GLU A 100 14.12 7.67 -2.80
C GLU A 100 15.47 7.09 -3.21
N ILE A 101 16.55 7.51 -2.56
CA ILE A 101 17.89 6.93 -2.76
C ILE A 101 17.86 5.42 -2.52
N ASN A 102 17.38 4.98 -1.36
CA ASN A 102 17.33 3.56 -1.04
C ASN A 102 16.44 2.77 -2.02
N LEU A 103 15.30 3.33 -2.42
CA LEU A 103 14.41 2.68 -3.39
C LEU A 103 15.05 2.52 -4.76
N THR A 104 15.78 3.54 -5.23
CA THR A 104 16.52 3.45 -6.51
C THR A 104 17.68 2.46 -6.42
N LEU A 105 18.41 2.41 -5.30
CA LEU A 105 19.46 1.42 -5.07
C LEU A 105 18.90 -0.01 -5.07
N ASP A 106 17.81 -0.26 -4.36
CA ASP A 106 17.14 -1.57 -4.32
C ASP A 106 16.67 -2.02 -5.71
N GLN A 107 16.21 -1.08 -6.55
CA GLN A 107 15.81 -1.39 -7.93
C GLN A 107 17.02 -1.71 -8.81
N LEU A 108 18.08 -0.90 -8.71
CA LEU A 108 19.31 -1.10 -9.46
C LEU A 108 19.96 -2.44 -9.10
N GLU A 109 20.02 -2.79 -7.83
CA GLU A 109 20.61 -4.05 -7.37
C GLU A 109 19.95 -5.29 -7.99
N LYS A 110 18.66 -5.22 -8.35
CA LYS A 110 17.94 -6.32 -9.02
C LYS A 110 18.31 -6.49 -10.48
N VAL A 111 18.73 -5.41 -11.15
CA VAL A 111 19.03 -5.40 -12.60
C VAL A 111 20.52 -5.58 -12.85
N LEU A 112 21.39 -5.12 -11.94
CA LEU A 112 22.84 -5.15 -12.09
C LEU A 112 23.43 -6.57 -12.05
N SER A 113 24.37 -6.83 -12.95
CA SER A 113 25.24 -8.02 -12.88
C SER A 113 26.20 -7.94 -11.69
N ALA A 114 26.79 -9.08 -11.30
CA ALA A 114 27.73 -9.13 -10.17
C ALA A 114 28.94 -8.20 -10.35
N LYS A 115 29.41 -8.00 -11.59
CA LYS A 115 30.53 -7.09 -11.90
C LYS A 115 30.11 -5.63 -11.72
N GLU A 116 28.95 -5.27 -12.24
CA GLU A 116 28.44 -3.89 -12.14
C GLU A 116 28.08 -3.53 -10.70
N ARG A 117 27.56 -4.48 -9.93
CA ARG A 117 27.27 -4.29 -8.49
C ARG A 117 28.55 -3.97 -7.70
N ARG A 118 29.64 -4.71 -7.92
CA ARG A 118 30.94 -4.40 -7.27
C ARG A 118 31.46 -3.02 -7.65
N ARG A 119 31.32 -2.65 -8.93
CA ARG A 119 31.70 -1.31 -9.41
C ARG A 119 30.86 -0.22 -8.76
N LEU A 120 29.55 -0.42 -8.63
CA LEU A 120 28.66 0.51 -7.94
C LEU A 120 29.06 0.67 -6.47
N GLN A 121 29.30 -0.43 -5.75
CA GLN A 121 29.77 -0.40 -4.36
C GLN A 121 31.11 0.35 -4.22
N HIS A 122 32.04 0.16 -5.15
CA HIS A 122 33.29 0.90 -5.18
C HIS A 122 33.06 2.41 -5.35
N ILE A 123 32.21 2.81 -6.31
CA ILE A 123 31.87 4.21 -6.56
C ILE A 123 31.21 4.84 -5.34
N LEU A 124 30.27 4.14 -4.70
CA LEU A 124 29.59 4.65 -3.49
C LEU A 124 30.54 4.80 -2.30
N LYS A 125 31.56 3.94 -2.18
CA LYS A 125 32.50 3.96 -1.06
C LYS A 125 33.64 4.97 -1.23
N TYR A 126 34.15 5.13 -2.45
CA TYR A 126 35.38 5.89 -2.72
C TYR A 126 35.20 7.08 -3.68
N GLY A 127 34.01 7.25 -4.26
CA GLY A 127 33.76 8.27 -5.29
C GLY A 127 34.33 7.90 -6.67
N ILE A 128 34.00 8.68 -7.69
CA ILE A 128 34.55 8.51 -9.04
C ILE A 128 35.93 9.20 -9.07
N GLY A 129 37.00 8.45 -9.36
CA GLY A 129 38.35 9.00 -9.59
C GLY A 129 39.42 8.65 -8.56
N HIS A 130 39.08 7.92 -7.50
CA HIS A 130 40.07 7.29 -6.62
C HIS A 130 40.44 5.90 -7.20
N ASN A 131 41.65 5.80 -7.74
CA ASN A 131 42.35 4.53 -8.01
C ASN A 131 43.29 4.22 -6.85
#